data_AF-A0A5J4PWC2-F1
#
_entry.id   AF-A0A5J4PWC2-F1
#
_cell.length_a   1.000
_cell.length_b   1.000
_cell.length_c   1.000
_cell.angle_alpha   90.00
_cell.angle_beta   90.00
_cell.angle_gamma   90.00
#
_symmetry.space_group_name_H-M   'P 1'
#
loop_
_entity.id
_entity.type
_entity.pdbx_description
1 polymer ?
#
loop_
_entity_poly.entity_id
_entity_poly.type
_entity_poly.pdbx_seq_one_letter_code
_entity_poly.pdbx_strand_id
1 'polypeptide(L)'
;MPYFSISKSKTYTVCSIIILCYSLLIACVNNPNLNLGGSGNTEEIVYDPVPVVPAIATIEENDYTVYYVDSSPVGSDANDGLSENTPFKSLNKVSAFTKGSKTKVLLKSGASFTGYLTLSNLNGTDTKPFIIDKYGGSERPIINGNGVTSAVDIQEGNIRFRNIRVTNSNGNRGIHVAPKVGGALKNVQISGCRIENVNWTGTDNITNVNPANLNVVSICPNARYVYNNGGIIFEA
;
A
#
# COMPACT_ATOMS: atom_id res chain seq x y z
N MET A 1 -6.66 1.15 14.50
CA MET A 1 -5.74 0.75 13.42
C MET A 1 -5.41 2.01 12.63
N PRO A 2 -4.16 2.49 12.56
CA PRO A 2 -3.91 3.75 11.88
C PRO A 2 -3.86 3.49 10.36
N TYR A 3 -4.74 4.19 9.64
CA TYR A 3 -4.71 4.32 8.18
C TYR A 3 -3.85 5.54 7.85
N PHE A 4 -2.84 5.39 6.99
CA PHE A 4 -2.10 6.51 6.43
C PHE A 4 -2.87 7.08 5.23
N SER A 5 -3.11 8.39 5.25
CA SER A 5 -3.54 9.19 4.10
C SER A 5 -2.52 10.31 3.91
N ILE A 6 -1.93 10.41 2.71
CA ILE A 6 -1.05 11.52 2.33
C ILE A 6 -1.83 12.38 1.35
N SER A 7 -2.25 13.56 1.80
CA SER A 7 -2.71 14.65 0.96
C SER A 7 -1.48 15.52 0.62
N LYS A 8 -1.16 15.65 -0.67
CA LYS A 8 -0.16 16.63 -1.14
C LYS A 8 -0.82 17.99 -1.26
N SER A 9 -0.56 18.90 -0.31
CA SER A 9 -0.47 20.33 -0.63
C SER A 9 1.01 20.68 -0.75
N LYS A 10 1.36 21.44 -1.79
CA LYS A 10 2.71 21.97 -1.96
C LYS A 10 2.95 23.04 -0.90
N THR A 11 3.51 22.66 0.24
CA THR A 11 4.18 23.59 1.15
C THR A 11 5.33 22.84 1.82
N TYR A 12 6.51 23.46 1.85
CA TYR A 12 7.72 22.92 2.47
C TYR A 12 7.45 22.65 3.96
N THR A 13 7.43 21.38 4.37
CA THR A 13 7.21 21.02 5.78
C THR A 13 8.29 20.08 6.28
N VAL A 14 8.98 20.57 7.29
CA VAL A 14 9.95 19.87 8.13
C VAL A 14 9.26 18.69 8.81
N CYS A 15 9.80 17.49 8.63
CA CYS A 15 9.23 16.24 9.11
C CYS A 15 9.25 16.19 10.64
N SER A 16 8.12 16.54 11.29
CA SER A 16 7.95 16.39 12.73
C SER A 16 7.42 14.99 13.03
N ILE A 17 8.31 14.09 13.43
CA ILE A 17 7.98 12.76 13.93
C ILE A 17 7.33 12.93 15.31
N ILE A 18 6.01 12.74 15.39
CA ILE A 18 5.29 12.61 16.66
C ILE A 18 5.54 11.19 17.18
N ILE A 19 6.57 11.04 18.01
CA ILE A 19 6.69 9.92 18.95
C ILE A 19 5.97 10.36 20.23
N LEU A 20 4.90 9.66 20.58
CA LEU A 20 4.26 9.75 21.88
C LEU A 20 5.29 9.46 23.00
N CYS A 21 5.58 10.47 23.82
CA CYS A 21 5.34 10.49 25.27
C CYS A 21 5.56 9.16 26.03
N TYR A 22 6.36 9.01 27.08
CA TYR A 22 6.80 9.88 28.17
C TYR A 22 7.94 9.11 28.86
N SER A 23 9.19 9.60 28.89
CA SER A 23 10.18 9.27 29.96
C SER A 23 11.60 9.82 29.71
N LEU A 24 11.79 11.00 29.11
CA LEU A 24 13.15 11.58 29.07
C LEU A 24 13.12 13.12 29.01
N LEU A 25 12.44 13.72 29.99
CA LEU A 25 12.40 15.17 30.17
C LEU A 25 12.88 15.55 31.58
N ILE A 26 14.01 14.99 32.01
CA ILE A 26 14.78 15.44 33.20
C ILE A 26 16.29 15.35 32.91
N ALA A 27 16.75 15.85 31.75
CA ALA A 27 18.19 15.96 31.48
C ALA A 27 18.62 17.24 30.76
N CYS A 28 17.70 18.02 30.20
CA CYS A 28 18.03 19.25 29.47
C CYS A 28 17.49 20.49 30.17
N VAL A 29 17.89 20.74 31.42
CA VAL A 29 17.65 22.04 32.09
C VAL A 29 18.90 22.60 32.78
N ASN A 30 20.03 21.87 32.83
CA ASN A 30 21.20 22.31 33.59
C ASN A 30 22.45 22.57 32.73
N ASN A 31 22.31 23.14 31.54
CA ASN A 31 23.47 23.60 30.76
C ASN A 31 23.49 25.15 30.71
N PRO A 32 24.34 25.82 31.51
CA PRO A 32 24.31 27.28 31.67
C PRO A 32 24.89 28.07 30.49
N ASN A 33 25.16 27.44 29.33
CA ASN A 33 25.85 28.07 28.19
C ASN A 33 25.03 28.19 26.90
N LEU A 34 23.70 28.02 26.94
CA LEU A 34 22.85 28.29 25.77
C LEU A 34 22.39 29.76 25.76
N ASN A 35 23.19 30.62 25.14
CA ASN A 35 22.83 32.00 24.85
C ASN A 35 22.01 32.04 23.54
N LEU A 36 20.69 32.10 23.65
CA LEU A 36 19.78 32.30 22.51
C LEU A 36 19.58 33.80 22.31
N GLY A 37 20.54 34.43 21.64
CA GLY A 37 20.40 35.81 21.16
C GLY A 37 19.38 35.87 20.02
N GLY A 38 18.21 36.44 20.29
CA GLY A 38 17.20 36.70 19.27
C GLY A 38 16.10 37.62 19.80
N SER A 39 15.98 38.81 19.22
CA SER A 39 14.88 39.77 19.44
C SER A 39 13.54 39.07 19.23
N GLY A 40 12.75 38.95 20.31
CA GLY A 40 11.45 38.28 20.30
C GLY A 40 10.41 39.05 19.51
N ASN A 41 10.28 38.72 18.23
CA ASN A 41 9.00 38.86 17.53
C ASN A 41 8.23 37.58 17.82
N THR A 42 7.23 37.64 18.71
CA THR A 42 6.28 36.55 18.92
C THR A 42 5.29 36.56 17.77
N GLU A 43 5.69 36.04 16.61
CA GLU A 43 4.72 35.69 15.57
C GLU A 43 3.88 34.53 16.08
N GLU A 44 2.57 34.74 16.19
CA GLU A 44 1.61 33.72 16.56
C GLU A 44 1.60 32.64 15.47
N ILE A 45 2.13 31.46 15.79
CA ILE A 45 2.13 30.32 14.88
C ILE A 45 0.69 29.78 14.80
N VAL A 46 -0.03 30.17 13.75
CA VAL A 46 -1.34 29.59 13.42
C VAL A 46 -1.11 28.28 12.67
N TYR A 47 -1.43 27.17 13.32
CA TYR A 47 -1.41 25.85 12.67
C TYR A 47 -2.68 25.66 11.84
N ASP A 48 -2.54 25.10 10.63
CA ASP A 48 -3.68 24.61 9.88
C ASP A 48 -4.41 23.53 10.70
N PRO A 49 -5.76 23.51 10.70
CA PRO A 49 -6.49 22.44 11.34
C PRO A 49 -6.11 21.09 10.72
N VAL A 50 -5.99 20.06 11.57
CA VAL A 50 -5.75 18.68 11.10
C VAL A 50 -6.84 18.32 10.09
N PRO A 51 -6.49 17.92 8.85
CA PRO A 51 -7.50 17.58 7.86
C PRO A 51 -8.36 16.41 8.37
N VAL A 52 -9.68 16.60 8.34
CA VAL A 52 -10.63 15.53 8.65
C VAL A 52 -10.51 14.49 7.54
N VAL A 53 -10.00 13.30 7.89
CA VAL A 53 -9.90 12.19 6.93
C VAL A 53 -11.32 11.82 6.49
N PRO A 54 -11.63 11.85 5.18
CA PRO A 54 -12.94 11.47 4.69
C PRO A 54 -13.30 10.06 5.17
N ALA A 55 -14.48 9.91 5.77
CA ALA A 55 -15.00 8.59 6.10
C ALA A 55 -15.11 7.78 4.81
N ILE A 56 -14.53 6.58 4.80
CA ILE A 56 -14.71 5.67 3.67
C ILE A 56 -16.17 5.23 3.69
N ALA A 57 -16.92 5.59 2.65
CA ALA A 57 -18.30 5.13 2.50
C ALA A 57 -18.35 3.59 2.49
N THR A 58 -19.17 3.03 3.38
CA THR A 58 -19.50 1.61 3.33
C THR A 58 -20.24 1.33 2.02
N ILE A 59 -19.83 0.26 1.33
CA ILE A 59 -20.47 -0.16 0.08
C ILE A 59 -21.24 -1.46 0.32
N GLU A 60 -22.43 -1.54 -0.26
CA GLU A 60 -23.21 -2.79 -0.31
C GLU A 60 -22.61 -3.73 -1.35
N GLU A 61 -22.19 -4.93 -0.95
CA GLU A 61 -21.44 -5.87 -1.81
C GLU A 61 -22.27 -7.09 -2.25
N ASN A 62 -23.57 -7.12 -1.92
CA ASN A 62 -24.46 -8.27 -2.12
C ASN A 62 -24.78 -8.57 -3.59
N ASP A 63 -24.66 -7.59 -4.49
CA ASP A 63 -25.01 -7.69 -5.91
C ASP A 63 -23.78 -7.76 -6.84
N TYR A 64 -22.62 -8.10 -6.28
CA TYR A 64 -21.38 -8.27 -7.04
C TYR A 64 -21.29 -9.63 -7.71
N THR A 65 -20.76 -9.67 -8.94
CA THR A 65 -20.27 -10.93 -9.51
C THR A 65 -18.92 -11.25 -8.88
N VAL A 66 -18.85 -12.39 -8.20
CA VAL A 66 -17.68 -12.83 -7.45
C VAL A 66 -16.87 -13.81 -8.28
N TYR A 67 -15.59 -13.50 -8.45
CA TYR A 67 -14.60 -14.38 -9.06
C TYR A 67 -13.59 -14.84 -8.01
N TYR A 68 -13.24 -16.12 -8.04
CA TYR A 68 -12.33 -16.76 -7.11
C TYR A 68 -11.01 -17.08 -7.81
N VAL A 69 -9.91 -16.89 -7.08
CA VAL A 69 -8.56 -17.14 -7.57
C VAL A 69 -7.82 -17.99 -6.55
N ASP A 70 -7.27 -19.12 -6.98
CA ASP A 70 -6.49 -20.03 -6.15
C ASP A 70 -5.27 -20.54 -6.93
N SER A 71 -4.08 -20.30 -6.40
CA SER A 71 -2.83 -20.77 -7.00
C SER A 71 -2.60 -22.28 -6.84
N SER A 72 -3.40 -22.95 -6.00
CA SER A 72 -3.28 -24.39 -5.72
C SER A 72 -3.64 -25.25 -6.96
N PRO A 73 -3.46 -26.59 -6.89
CA PRO A 73 -3.81 -27.48 -7.99
C PRO A 73 -5.28 -27.43 -8.45
N VAL A 74 -6.22 -26.95 -7.61
CA VAL A 74 -7.64 -26.81 -8.00
C VAL A 74 -7.86 -25.64 -8.99
N GLY A 75 -6.99 -24.63 -8.98
CA GLY A 75 -7.10 -23.48 -9.85
C GLY A 75 -6.66 -23.78 -11.28
N SER A 76 -7.44 -23.26 -12.24
CA SER A 76 -7.14 -23.31 -13.67
C SER A 76 -7.62 -22.04 -14.35
N ASP A 77 -6.82 -21.46 -15.24
CA ASP A 77 -7.21 -20.26 -16.00
C ASP A 77 -8.22 -20.57 -17.13
N ALA A 78 -8.52 -21.85 -17.35
CA ALA A 78 -9.62 -22.33 -18.18
C ALA A 78 -10.96 -22.40 -17.42
N ASN A 79 -10.95 -22.33 -16.08
CA ASN A 79 -12.17 -22.28 -15.29
C ASN A 79 -12.91 -20.95 -15.52
N ASP A 80 -14.18 -20.90 -15.14
CA ASP A 80 -15.01 -19.68 -15.18
C ASP A 80 -14.69 -18.69 -14.05
N GLY A 81 -14.05 -19.16 -12.97
CA GLY A 81 -13.74 -18.37 -11.80
C GLY A 81 -14.93 -18.10 -10.90
N LEU A 82 -16.14 -18.59 -11.20
CA LEU A 82 -17.37 -18.17 -10.52
C LEU A 82 -17.69 -18.95 -9.23
N SER A 83 -16.84 -19.90 -8.86
CA SER A 83 -16.97 -20.66 -7.61
C SER A 83 -15.61 -20.99 -6.98
N GLU A 84 -15.60 -21.29 -5.69
CA GLU A 84 -14.40 -21.79 -5.00
C GLU A 84 -13.89 -23.14 -5.56
N ASN A 85 -14.74 -23.90 -6.26
CA ASN A 85 -14.38 -25.20 -6.85
C ASN A 85 -13.86 -25.06 -8.29
N THR A 86 -14.17 -23.96 -8.96
CA THR A 86 -13.71 -23.62 -10.31
C THR A 86 -12.98 -22.27 -10.33
N PRO A 87 -11.96 -22.04 -9.48
CA PRO A 87 -11.31 -20.74 -9.42
C PRO A 87 -10.33 -20.56 -10.59
N PHE A 88 -10.06 -19.30 -10.96
CA PHE A 88 -8.90 -18.98 -11.78
C PHE A 88 -7.60 -19.35 -11.04
N LYS A 89 -6.49 -19.49 -11.79
CA LYS A 89 -5.20 -19.84 -11.20
C LYS A 89 -4.27 -18.65 -11.01
N SER A 90 -4.23 -17.75 -11.99
CA SER A 90 -3.14 -16.76 -12.10
C SER A 90 -3.59 -15.30 -12.00
N LEU A 91 -2.65 -14.43 -11.60
CA LEU A 91 -2.82 -12.98 -11.65
C LEU A 91 -2.93 -12.46 -13.09
N ASN A 92 -2.32 -13.16 -14.05
CA ASN A 92 -2.42 -12.83 -15.46
C ASN A 92 -3.87 -12.97 -15.94
N LYS A 93 -4.56 -14.05 -15.53
CA LYS A 93 -5.99 -14.23 -15.83
C LYS A 93 -6.82 -13.09 -15.24
N VAL A 94 -6.57 -12.71 -13.97
CA VAL A 94 -7.23 -11.57 -13.32
C VAL A 94 -6.99 -10.27 -14.09
N SER A 95 -5.77 -10.03 -14.56
CA SER A 95 -5.42 -8.82 -15.32
C SER A 95 -6.12 -8.79 -16.69
N ALA A 96 -6.22 -9.93 -17.38
CA ALA A 96 -6.63 -10.01 -18.78
C ALA A 96 -8.13 -10.24 -19.03
N PHE A 97 -8.88 -10.85 -18.10
CA PHE A 97 -10.28 -11.16 -18.38
C PHE A 97 -11.15 -9.91 -18.47
N THR A 98 -12.24 -9.99 -19.25
CA THR A 98 -13.25 -8.95 -19.39
C THR A 98 -14.02 -8.81 -18.08
N LYS A 99 -13.89 -7.65 -17.43
CA LYS A 99 -14.53 -7.35 -16.15
C LYS A 99 -15.86 -6.63 -16.39
N GLY A 100 -16.95 -7.18 -15.91
CA GLY A 100 -18.24 -6.50 -15.91
C GLY A 100 -18.31 -5.37 -14.87
N SER A 101 -19.42 -4.64 -14.84
CA SER A 101 -19.76 -3.78 -13.71
C SER A 101 -19.91 -4.60 -12.42
N LYS A 102 -19.65 -4.00 -11.25
CA LYS A 102 -19.85 -4.66 -9.94
C LYS A 102 -19.07 -5.98 -9.83
N THR A 103 -17.81 -5.97 -10.26
CA THR A 103 -16.93 -7.15 -10.20
C THR A 103 -16.16 -7.19 -8.89
N LYS A 104 -16.14 -8.36 -8.24
CA LYS A 104 -15.33 -8.67 -7.07
C LYS A 104 -14.42 -9.86 -7.37
N VAL A 105 -13.13 -9.71 -7.12
CA VAL A 105 -12.13 -10.78 -7.26
C VAL A 105 -11.59 -11.15 -5.88
N LEU A 106 -11.67 -12.42 -5.52
CA LEU A 106 -11.26 -12.93 -4.21
C LEU A 106 -10.08 -13.90 -4.37
N LEU A 107 -8.98 -13.60 -3.70
CA LEU A 107 -7.78 -14.43 -3.67
C LEU A 107 -7.83 -15.38 -2.46
N LYS A 108 -7.50 -16.66 -2.65
CA LYS A 108 -7.57 -17.66 -1.57
C LYS A 108 -6.62 -17.31 -0.43
N SER A 109 -7.13 -17.25 0.80
CA SER A 109 -6.32 -17.08 2.01
C SER A 109 -5.14 -18.05 2.04
N GLY A 110 -3.94 -17.52 2.30
CA GLY A 110 -2.70 -18.30 2.37
C GLY A 110 -2.12 -18.72 1.00
N ALA A 111 -2.82 -18.48 -0.11
CA ALA A 111 -2.25 -18.73 -1.45
C ALA A 111 -1.11 -17.75 -1.76
N SER A 112 -0.18 -18.21 -2.59
CA SER A 112 0.97 -17.42 -3.02
C SER A 112 1.00 -17.32 -4.54
N PHE A 113 0.94 -16.09 -5.03
CA PHE A 113 0.95 -15.78 -6.45
C PHE A 113 2.25 -15.06 -6.80
N THR A 114 3.03 -15.62 -7.71
CA THR A 114 4.28 -15.02 -8.19
C THR A 114 4.03 -14.25 -9.48
N GLY A 115 4.58 -13.05 -9.60
CA GLY A 115 4.45 -12.18 -10.76
C GLY A 115 3.81 -10.84 -10.40
N TYR A 116 3.23 -10.18 -11.39
CA TYR A 116 2.59 -8.87 -11.24
C TYR A 116 1.09 -8.94 -11.50
N LEU A 117 0.35 -8.01 -10.89
CA LEU A 117 -1.08 -7.82 -11.10
C LEU A 117 -1.34 -6.42 -11.66
N THR A 118 -1.93 -6.34 -12.85
CA THR A 118 -2.35 -5.07 -13.44
C THR A 118 -3.86 -4.93 -13.36
N LEU A 119 -4.32 -3.88 -12.68
CA LEU A 119 -5.73 -3.53 -12.54
C LEU A 119 -6.04 -2.35 -13.46
N SER A 120 -6.39 -2.67 -14.71
CA SER A 120 -6.76 -1.73 -15.76
C SER A 120 -8.08 -2.12 -16.42
N ASN A 121 -8.70 -1.19 -17.16
CA ASN A 121 -9.99 -1.41 -17.84
C ASN A 121 -11.07 -1.93 -16.87
N LEU A 122 -11.17 -1.32 -15.69
CA LEU A 122 -12.13 -1.69 -14.65
C LEU A 122 -13.43 -0.91 -14.86
N ASN A 123 -14.58 -1.58 -14.68
CA ASN A 123 -15.90 -0.95 -14.76
C ASN A 123 -16.47 -0.62 -13.36
N GLY A 124 -15.66 0.05 -12.54
CA GLY A 124 -16.03 0.50 -11.20
C GLY A 124 -16.68 1.88 -11.19
N THR A 125 -17.67 2.10 -10.32
CA THR A 125 -18.29 3.41 -10.08
C THR A 125 -18.08 3.86 -8.63
N ASP A 126 -18.41 5.12 -8.33
CA ASP A 126 -18.25 5.68 -6.98
C ASP A 126 -18.98 4.87 -5.91
N THR A 127 -20.19 4.38 -6.24
CA THR A 127 -21.03 3.55 -5.34
C THR A 127 -20.82 2.06 -5.49
N LYS A 128 -20.26 1.60 -6.62
CA LYS A 128 -19.97 0.20 -6.93
C LYS A 128 -18.55 0.06 -7.49
N PRO A 129 -17.52 0.27 -6.66
CA PRO A 129 -16.13 0.15 -7.09
C PRO A 129 -15.76 -1.29 -7.44
N PHE A 130 -14.72 -1.49 -8.23
CA PHE A 130 -14.12 -2.82 -8.39
C PHE A 130 -13.48 -3.26 -7.07
N ILE A 131 -13.67 -4.51 -6.68
CA ILE A 131 -13.16 -5.02 -5.41
C ILE A 131 -12.17 -6.14 -5.68
N ILE A 132 -11.01 -6.06 -5.03
CA ILE A 132 -10.12 -7.19 -4.84
C ILE A 132 -9.87 -7.39 -3.35
N ASP A 133 -10.11 -8.61 -2.88
CA ASP A 133 -10.06 -8.98 -1.47
C ASP A 133 -9.61 -10.44 -1.32
N LYS A 134 -9.66 -10.99 -0.11
CA LYS A 134 -9.42 -12.40 0.18
C LYS A 134 -10.71 -13.17 0.44
N TYR A 135 -10.66 -14.49 0.27
CA TYR A 135 -11.68 -15.41 0.78
C TYR A 135 -11.07 -16.57 1.57
N GLY A 136 -11.88 -17.14 2.47
CA GLY A 136 -11.46 -18.17 3.41
C GLY A 136 -10.44 -17.67 4.45
N GLY A 137 -10.19 -18.51 5.46
CA GLY A 137 -9.09 -18.39 6.45
C GLY A 137 -8.86 -17.02 7.10
N SER A 138 -7.76 -16.91 7.85
CA SER A 138 -7.28 -15.64 8.43
C SER A 138 -6.11 -15.04 7.65
N GLU A 139 -5.33 -15.89 6.99
CA GLU A 139 -4.08 -15.50 6.34
C GLU A 139 -4.32 -14.67 5.07
N ARG A 140 -3.47 -13.67 4.87
CA ARG A 140 -3.53 -12.88 3.64
C ARG A 140 -2.95 -13.69 2.49
N PRO A 141 -3.59 -13.75 1.32
CA PRO A 141 -2.93 -14.19 0.09
C PRO A 141 -1.71 -13.29 -0.18
N ILE A 142 -0.68 -13.86 -0.80
CA ILE A 142 0.58 -13.18 -1.10
C ILE A 142 0.65 -12.92 -2.61
N ILE A 143 0.86 -11.66 -2.99
CA ILE A 143 1.35 -11.30 -4.32
C ILE A 143 2.85 -11.02 -4.18
N ASN A 144 3.65 -11.90 -4.75
CA ASN A 144 5.10 -11.77 -4.80
C ASN A 144 5.55 -11.30 -6.18
N GLY A 145 5.89 -10.02 -6.27
CA GLY A 145 6.40 -9.37 -7.48
C GLY A 145 7.66 -10.02 -8.07
N ASN A 146 8.46 -10.72 -7.25
CA ASN A 146 9.67 -11.41 -7.71
C ASN A 146 10.61 -10.53 -8.56
N GLY A 147 10.81 -9.28 -8.14
CA GLY A 147 11.78 -8.37 -8.76
C GLY A 147 11.24 -7.53 -9.91
N VAL A 148 9.95 -7.61 -10.24
CA VAL A 148 9.32 -6.75 -11.26
C VAL A 148 9.29 -5.28 -10.82
N THR A 149 9.00 -4.37 -11.75
CA THR A 149 8.89 -2.93 -11.44
C THR A 149 7.85 -2.65 -10.35
N SER A 150 6.62 -3.16 -10.53
CA SER A 150 5.53 -3.03 -9.56
C SER A 150 4.84 -4.39 -9.39
N ALA A 151 4.72 -4.89 -8.16
CA ALA A 151 4.00 -6.15 -7.93
C ALA A 151 2.49 -5.99 -8.18
N VAL A 152 1.94 -4.83 -7.86
CA VAL A 152 0.57 -4.44 -8.19
C VAL A 152 0.60 -3.07 -8.87
N ASP A 153 -0.07 -2.96 -10.01
CA ASP A 153 -0.22 -1.72 -10.75
C ASP A 153 -1.71 -1.39 -10.91
N ILE A 154 -2.17 -0.33 -10.25
CA ILE A 154 -3.55 0.14 -10.23
C ILE A 154 -3.66 1.33 -11.17
N GLN A 155 -4.37 1.13 -12.28
CA GLN A 155 -4.44 2.10 -13.37
C GLN A 155 -5.78 2.82 -13.52
N GLU A 156 -6.73 2.51 -12.64
CA GLU A 156 -8.12 2.97 -12.68
C GLU A 156 -8.57 3.48 -11.30
N GLY A 157 -9.57 4.37 -11.31
CA GLY A 157 -10.26 4.82 -10.11
C GLY A 157 -11.32 3.82 -9.65
N ASN A 158 -12.10 4.20 -8.63
CA ASN A 158 -13.24 3.42 -8.14
C ASN A 158 -12.85 1.97 -7.80
N ILE A 159 -11.88 1.82 -6.91
CA ILE A 159 -11.32 0.52 -6.54
C ILE A 159 -11.17 0.37 -5.03
N ARG A 160 -11.32 -0.88 -4.59
CA ARG A 160 -11.08 -1.34 -3.22
C ARG A 160 -10.07 -2.49 -3.28
N PHE A 161 -8.83 -2.23 -2.88
CA PHE A 161 -7.77 -3.23 -2.79
C PHE A 161 -7.56 -3.62 -1.32
N ARG A 162 -7.89 -4.86 -0.95
CA ARG A 162 -8.07 -5.23 0.46
C ARG A 162 -7.37 -6.51 0.88
N ASN A 163 -6.86 -6.53 2.11
CA ASN A 163 -6.44 -7.75 2.82
C ASN A 163 -5.40 -8.64 2.08
N ILE A 164 -4.63 -8.07 1.17
CA ILE A 164 -3.55 -8.77 0.45
C ILE A 164 -2.20 -8.45 1.09
N ARG A 165 -1.29 -9.44 1.13
CA ARG A 165 0.12 -9.24 1.43
C ARG A 165 0.86 -9.04 0.10
N VAL A 166 1.64 -7.96 -0.02
CA VAL A 166 2.40 -7.64 -1.23
C VAL A 166 3.88 -7.60 -0.88
N THR A 167 4.67 -8.38 -1.62
CA THR A 167 6.14 -8.38 -1.54
C THR A 167 6.74 -8.15 -2.90
N ASN A 168 7.91 -7.51 -2.97
CA ASN A 168 8.63 -7.34 -4.22
C ASN A 168 10.13 -7.14 -3.99
N SER A 169 10.76 -8.16 -3.42
CA SER A 169 12.20 -8.14 -3.14
C SER A 169 12.96 -7.92 -4.45
N ASN A 170 14.01 -7.10 -4.43
CA ASN A 170 14.76 -6.65 -5.61
C ASN A 170 13.99 -5.79 -6.64
N GLY A 171 12.66 -5.69 -6.56
CA GLY A 171 11.85 -4.84 -7.44
C GLY A 171 11.79 -3.39 -6.98
N ASN A 172 11.06 -2.53 -7.68
CA ASN A 172 11.04 -1.09 -7.38
C ASN A 172 9.88 -0.69 -6.45
N ARG A 173 8.70 -1.26 -6.69
CA ARG A 173 7.43 -0.84 -6.07
C ARG A 173 6.62 -2.05 -5.61
N GLY A 174 5.90 -1.88 -4.49
CA GLY A 174 4.92 -2.86 -4.03
C GLY A 174 3.62 -2.65 -4.80
N ILE A 175 2.92 -1.58 -4.45
CA ILE A 175 1.72 -1.11 -5.11
C ILE A 175 2.02 0.23 -5.78
N HIS A 176 1.77 0.31 -7.07
CA HIS A 176 1.83 1.52 -7.85
C HIS A 176 0.41 1.93 -8.24
N VAL A 177 0.09 3.22 -8.08
CA VAL A 177 -1.22 3.79 -8.41
C VAL A 177 -0.98 4.97 -9.34
N ALA A 178 -1.31 4.80 -10.61
CA ALA A 178 -1.14 5.86 -11.61
C ALA A 178 -2.12 5.68 -12.76
N PRO A 179 -2.73 6.75 -13.27
CA PRO A 179 -3.67 6.65 -14.38
C PRO A 179 -2.99 6.10 -15.63
N LYS A 180 -3.68 5.22 -16.37
CA LYS A 180 -3.18 4.73 -17.68
C LYS A 180 -3.07 5.85 -18.72
N VAL A 181 -4.01 6.80 -18.66
CA VAL A 181 -4.08 7.99 -19.50
C VAL A 181 -4.24 9.17 -18.55
N GLY A 182 -3.37 10.18 -18.66
CA GLY A 182 -3.20 11.24 -17.65
C GLY A 182 -4.50 11.81 -17.07
N GLY A 183 -4.47 12.16 -15.79
CA GLY A 183 -5.65 12.60 -15.04
C GLY A 183 -5.68 12.01 -13.63
N ALA A 184 -6.49 12.57 -12.73
CA ALA A 184 -6.53 12.07 -11.37
C ALA A 184 -7.39 10.80 -11.25
N LEU A 185 -6.81 9.74 -10.66
CA LEU A 185 -7.60 8.61 -10.18
C LEU A 185 -8.39 9.03 -8.94
N LYS A 186 -9.69 8.73 -8.92
CA LYS A 186 -10.59 9.02 -7.79
C LYS A 186 -10.99 7.73 -7.09
N ASN A 187 -11.33 7.85 -5.81
CA ASN A 187 -11.97 6.77 -5.05
C ASN A 187 -11.17 5.44 -5.05
N VAL A 188 -9.84 5.55 -4.97
CA VAL A 188 -8.93 4.41 -4.76
C VAL A 188 -8.76 4.18 -3.27
N GLN A 189 -9.03 2.95 -2.80
CA GLN A 189 -8.80 2.57 -1.42
C GLN A 189 -7.88 1.35 -1.33
N ILE A 190 -6.84 1.44 -0.52
CA ILE A 190 -5.99 0.31 -0.12
C ILE A 190 -6.20 0.11 1.39
N SER A 191 -6.66 -1.07 1.80
CA SER A 191 -7.08 -1.29 3.20
C SER A 191 -6.76 -2.70 3.71
N GLY A 192 -6.36 -2.81 4.98
CA GLY A 192 -6.03 -4.10 5.58
C GLY A 192 -4.85 -4.85 4.93
N CYS A 193 -4.12 -4.23 3.99
CA CYS A 193 -2.98 -4.84 3.30
C CYS A 193 -1.72 -4.82 4.15
N ARG A 194 -0.79 -5.74 3.85
CA ARG A 194 0.58 -5.76 4.39
C ARG A 194 1.56 -5.61 3.24
N ILE A 195 2.29 -4.51 3.18
CA ILE A 195 3.27 -4.23 2.12
C ILE A 195 4.64 -4.26 2.76
N GLU A 196 5.50 -5.16 2.32
CA GLU A 196 6.82 -5.37 2.93
C GLU A 196 7.80 -6.01 1.96
N ASN A 197 9.09 -6.00 2.32
CA ASN A 197 10.15 -6.57 1.49
C ASN A 197 10.04 -6.09 0.03
N VAL A 198 9.88 -4.77 -0.13
CA VAL A 198 9.81 -4.10 -1.44
C VAL A 198 11.09 -3.32 -1.62
N ASN A 199 11.75 -3.48 -2.77
CA ASN A 199 13.04 -2.84 -3.04
C ASN A 199 14.06 -3.08 -1.90
N TRP A 200 13.94 -4.26 -1.29
CA TRP A 200 14.74 -4.67 -0.15
C TRP A 200 15.69 -5.78 -0.59
N THR A 201 16.98 -5.56 -0.35
CA THR A 201 18.06 -6.53 -0.65
C THR A 201 18.86 -6.93 0.57
N GLY A 202 18.50 -6.41 1.74
CA GLY A 202 19.14 -6.79 3.00
C GLY A 202 18.85 -8.26 3.33
N THR A 203 19.90 -9.04 3.58
CA THR A 203 19.80 -10.38 4.17
C THR A 203 19.82 -10.34 5.70
N ASP A 204 20.02 -9.15 6.28
CA ASP A 204 20.22 -8.97 7.71
C ASP A 204 18.92 -9.14 8.50
N ASN A 205 18.99 -9.98 9.54
CA ASN A 205 17.92 -10.08 10.53
C ASN A 205 17.91 -8.79 11.36
N ILE A 206 16.98 -7.89 11.07
CA ILE A 206 16.80 -6.63 11.82
C ILE A 206 15.94 -6.80 13.09
N THR A 207 15.54 -8.02 13.41
CA THR A 207 14.79 -8.35 14.63
C THR A 207 15.74 -8.47 15.82
N ASN A 208 15.40 -7.81 16.94
CA ASN A 208 16.21 -7.79 18.16
C ASN A 208 17.64 -7.24 17.97
N VAL A 209 17.88 -6.48 16.91
CA VAL A 209 19.15 -5.77 16.70
C VAL A 209 19.01 -4.34 17.19
N ASN A 210 19.99 -3.88 17.95
CA ASN A 210 20.10 -2.46 18.29
C ASN A 210 20.24 -1.64 16.98
N PRO A 211 19.35 -0.69 16.68
CA PRO A 211 19.44 0.12 15.46
C PRO A 211 20.79 0.82 15.28
N ALA A 212 21.50 1.15 16.35
CA ALA A 212 22.83 1.75 16.31
C ALA A 212 23.92 0.84 15.72
N ASN A 213 23.68 -0.48 15.69
CA ASN A 213 24.62 -1.47 15.17
C ASN A 213 24.30 -1.87 13.73
N LEU A 214 23.24 -1.32 13.14
CA LEU A 214 22.87 -1.60 11.75
C LEU A 214 23.67 -0.70 10.82
N ASN A 215 24.39 -1.30 9.87
CA ASN A 215 24.86 -0.55 8.71
C ASN A 215 23.68 -0.30 7.78
N VAL A 216 22.92 0.77 8.07
CA VAL A 216 21.74 1.15 7.31
C VAL A 216 22.04 1.30 5.81
N VAL A 217 23.24 1.73 5.43
CA VAL A 217 23.60 1.92 4.01
C VAL A 217 23.82 0.60 3.28
N SER A 218 24.29 -0.47 3.94
CA SER A 218 24.39 -1.80 3.32
C SER A 218 23.04 -2.50 3.20
N ILE A 219 22.16 -2.25 4.17
CA ILE A 219 20.79 -2.78 4.19
C ILE A 219 19.92 -2.04 3.17
N CYS A 220 20.10 -0.73 3.08
CA CYS A 220 19.25 0.17 2.32
C CYS A 220 20.05 1.34 1.67
N PRO A 221 20.79 1.07 0.58
CA PRO A 221 21.69 2.06 -0.03
C PRO A 221 20.94 3.22 -0.71
N ASN A 222 21.53 4.43 -0.64
CA ASN A 222 20.95 5.67 -1.20
C ASN A 222 20.53 5.56 -2.67
N ALA A 223 21.27 4.79 -3.49
CA ALA A 223 20.97 4.58 -4.91
C ALA A 223 19.61 3.90 -5.17
N ARG A 224 19.02 3.23 -4.16
CA ARG A 224 17.74 2.53 -4.29
C ARG A 224 16.55 3.37 -3.84
N TYR A 225 16.77 4.45 -3.09
CA TYR A 225 15.73 5.37 -2.63
C TYR A 225 15.58 6.56 -3.58
N VAL A 226 15.09 6.27 -4.78
CA VAL A 226 14.53 7.30 -5.66
C VAL A 226 13.06 7.49 -5.33
N TYR A 227 12.56 8.72 -5.49
CA TYR A 227 11.17 9.13 -5.18
C TYR A 227 10.10 8.18 -5.77
N ASN A 228 10.47 7.53 -6.86
CA ASN A 228 9.64 6.62 -7.64
C ASN A 228 9.69 5.15 -7.17
N ASN A 229 10.34 4.83 -6.04
CA ASN A 229 10.44 3.47 -5.48
C ASN A 229 9.89 3.44 -4.05
N GLY A 230 9.24 2.33 -3.67
CA GLY A 230 8.72 2.18 -2.31
C GLY A 230 7.55 1.22 -2.19
N GLY A 231 7.03 1.07 -0.97
CA GLY A 231 5.91 0.16 -0.69
C GLY A 231 4.65 0.51 -1.48
N ILE A 232 4.16 1.74 -1.33
CA ILE A 232 3.00 2.26 -2.06
C ILE A 232 3.39 3.59 -2.70
N ILE A 233 3.22 3.72 -4.01
CA ILE A 233 3.54 4.93 -4.77
C ILE A 233 2.28 5.40 -5.51
N PHE A 234 1.92 6.67 -5.31
CA PHE A 234 0.91 7.37 -6.09
C PHE A 234 1.59 8.34 -7.05
N GLU A 235 1.38 8.14 -8.35
CA GLU A 235 1.82 9.03 -9.43
C GLU A 235 0.56 9.58 -10.11
N ALA A 236 0.56 10.88 -10.40
CA ALA A 236 -0.57 11.61 -10.98
C ALA A 236 -0.23 12.10 -12.38
#